data_AF-A0A4Y7PY65-F1
#
_entry.id   AF-A0A4Y7PY65-F1
#
_cell.length_a   1.000
_cell.length_b   1.000
_cell.length_c   1.000
_cell.angle_alpha   90.00
_cell.angle_beta   90.00
_cell.angle_gamma   90.00
#
_symmetry.space_group_name_H-M   'P 1'
#
loop_
_entity.id
_entity.type
_entity.pdbx_description
1 polymer ?
#
loop_
_entity_poly.entity_id
_entity_poly.type
_entity_poly.pdbx_seq_one_letter_code
_entity_poly.pdbx_strand_id
1 'polypeptide(L)'
;MIYRKMMGGLKQHKLFWVRVTHVCRHWRHVSLRSEGLWDNIQFTTRLYKSVKPFLERSRDVLLDGVISLDHAEPTPPQRTALDLIRDQLCRVRGLTITIAKATQVALIRPFLCLPAPHLTYLDQ
;
A
#
# COMPACT_ATOMS: atom_id res chain seq x y z
N MET A 1 10.05 -16.29 12.90
CA MET A 1 8.82 -17.04 12.55
C MET A 1 7.54 -16.23 12.81
N ILE A 2 7.55 -14.90 12.57
CA ILE A 2 6.45 -13.98 12.95
C ILE A 2 5.65 -13.51 11.72
N TYR A 3 6.29 -13.44 10.55
CA TYR A 3 5.69 -12.85 9.35
C TYR A 3 4.59 -13.70 8.69
N ARG A 4 4.55 -15.02 8.91
CA ARG A 4 3.58 -15.91 8.25
C ARG A 4 2.13 -15.65 8.67
N LYS A 5 1.91 -15.13 9.89
CA LYS A 5 0.57 -14.90 10.46
C LYS A 5 -0.06 -13.56 10.00
N MET A 6 0.75 -12.62 9.48
CA MET A 6 0.27 -11.32 8.97
C MET A 6 -0.14 -11.34 7.49
N MET A 7 0.18 -12.40 6.74
CA MET A 7 0.22 -12.37 5.26
C MET A 7 -0.91 -13.14 4.58
N GLY A 8 -1.94 -13.55 5.33
CA GLY A 8 -3.00 -14.46 4.88
C GLY A 8 -3.98 -13.91 3.82
N GLY A 9 -3.69 -12.77 3.19
CA GLY A 9 -4.52 -12.19 2.12
C GLY A 9 -3.73 -11.70 0.90
N LEU A 10 -2.42 -11.95 0.86
CA LEU A 10 -1.55 -11.44 -0.20
C LEU A 10 -1.31 -12.53 -1.24
N LYS A 11 -1.66 -12.28 -2.51
CA LYS A 11 -1.29 -13.17 -3.63
C LYS A 11 0.23 -13.41 -3.57
N GLN A 12 0.64 -14.68 -3.52
CA GLN A 12 1.98 -15.15 -3.13
C GLN A 12 3.15 -14.53 -3.93
N HIS A 13 2.90 -13.96 -5.10
CA HIS A 13 3.91 -13.31 -5.95
C HIS A 13 4.36 -11.91 -5.47
N LYS A 14 3.56 -11.17 -4.67
CA LYS A 14 3.84 -9.75 -4.38
C LYS A 14 4.84 -9.46 -3.25
N LEU A 15 5.43 -10.49 -2.63
CA LEU A 15 6.29 -10.33 -1.44
C LEU A 15 7.66 -10.99 -1.59
N PHE A 16 8.05 -11.31 -2.83
CA PHE A 16 9.34 -11.94 -3.09
C PHE A 16 10.50 -11.10 -2.54
N TRP A 17 10.40 -9.76 -2.65
CA TRP A 17 11.37 -8.82 -2.11
C TRP A 17 11.55 -8.93 -0.58
N VAL A 18 10.50 -9.31 0.17
CA VAL A 18 10.63 -9.53 1.62
C VAL A 18 11.63 -10.66 1.87
N ARG A 19 11.54 -11.75 1.10
CA ARG A 19 12.48 -12.88 1.20
C ARG A 19 13.92 -12.44 0.87
N VAL A 20 14.07 -11.56 -0.11
CA VAL A 20 15.37 -10.97 -0.48
C VAL A 20 16.02 -10.22 0.69
N THR A 21 15.23 -9.54 1.53
CA THR A 21 15.77 -8.85 2.73
C THR A 21 16.27 -9.78 3.84
N HIS A 22 16.05 -11.10 3.73
CA HIS A 22 16.44 -12.10 4.72
C HIS A 22 17.58 -13.02 4.29
N VAL A 23 18.15 -12.84 3.09
CA VAL A 23 19.27 -13.68 2.60
C VAL A 23 20.53 -13.45 3.41
N CYS A 24 21.01 -12.21 3.49
CA CYS A 24 22.09 -11.78 4.37
C CYS A 24 22.02 -10.27 4.65
N ARG A 25 22.90 -9.75 5.52
CA ARG A 25 22.94 -8.31 5.86
C ARG A 25 23.15 -7.41 4.63
N HIS A 26 23.97 -7.85 3.68
CA HIS A 26 24.23 -7.10 2.45
C HIS A 26 22.97 -6.99 1.59
N TRP A 27 22.28 -8.10 1.33
CA TRP A 27 21.03 -8.09 0.56
C TRP A 27 19.92 -7.26 1.22
N ARG A 28 19.83 -7.29 2.56
CA ARG A 28 18.95 -6.40 3.32
C ARG A 28 19.28 -4.93 3.05
N HIS A 29 20.55 -4.57 3.10
CA HIS A 29 21.01 -3.19 2.90
C HIS A 29 20.72 -2.68 1.48
N VAL A 30 20.94 -3.53 0.47
CA VAL A 30 20.61 -3.23 -0.94
C VAL A 30 19.10 -3.10 -1.13
N SER A 31 18.31 -4.06 -0.62
CA SER A 31 16.86 -4.06 -0.80
C SER A 31 16.17 -2.87 -0.13
N LEU A 32 16.64 -2.46 1.05
CA LEU A 32 16.11 -1.26 1.75
C LEU A 32 16.41 0.05 1.02
N ARG A 33 17.41 0.07 0.12
CA ARG A 33 17.78 1.24 -0.69
C ARG A 33 17.20 1.22 -2.10
N SER A 34 16.68 0.08 -2.54
CA SER A 34 16.09 -0.05 -3.86
C SER A 34 14.63 0.39 -3.80
N GLU A 35 14.39 1.66 -4.16
CA GLU A 35 13.09 2.33 -4.06
C GLU A 35 11.97 1.59 -4.78
N GLY A 36 12.26 1.07 -5.98
CA GLY A 36 11.31 0.30 -6.79
C GLY A 36 10.83 -1.03 -6.18
N LEU A 37 11.45 -1.51 -5.09
CA LEU A 37 10.91 -2.66 -4.34
C LEU A 37 9.74 -2.28 -3.41
N TRP A 38 9.51 -0.99 -3.21
CA TRP A 38 8.56 -0.43 -2.25
C TRP A 38 7.46 0.40 -2.91
N ASP A 39 7.41 0.42 -4.24
CA ASP A 39 6.45 1.21 -5.02
C ASP A 39 5.02 0.66 -5.00
N ASN A 40 4.85 -0.63 -4.67
CA ASN A 40 3.55 -1.27 -4.52
C ASN A 40 3.01 -1.12 -3.09
N ILE A 41 2.15 -0.13 -2.88
CA ILE A 41 1.52 0.15 -1.59
C ILE A 41 0.24 -0.65 -1.45
N GLN A 42 0.14 -1.42 -0.38
CA GLN A 42 -1.05 -2.23 -0.10
C GLN A 42 -1.66 -1.83 1.23
N PHE A 43 -2.90 -1.37 1.15
CA PHE A 43 -3.73 -1.09 2.30
C PHE A 43 -4.77 -2.21 2.46
N THR A 44 -4.74 -2.83 3.63
CA THR A 44 -5.86 -3.62 4.17
C THR A 44 -5.96 -3.31 5.65
N THR A 45 -7.11 -3.61 6.26
CA THR A 45 -7.29 -3.50 7.73
C THR A 45 -6.21 -4.26 8.52
N ARG A 46 -5.66 -5.35 7.96
CA ARG A 46 -4.61 -6.17 8.60
C ARG A 46 -3.20 -5.66 8.34
N LEU A 47 -2.98 -4.98 7.21
CA LEU A 47 -1.65 -4.58 6.73
C LEU A 47 -1.38 -3.08 6.79
N TYR A 48 -2.32 -2.26 7.25
CA TYR A 48 -2.18 -0.80 7.28
C TYR A 48 -0.86 -0.29 7.91
N LYS A 49 -0.28 -1.02 8.87
CA LYS A 49 1.00 -0.68 9.51
C LYS A 49 2.20 -0.69 8.55
N SER A 50 2.12 -1.40 7.41
CA SER A 50 3.19 -1.42 6.42
C SER A 50 3.15 -0.22 5.48
N VAL A 51 2.05 0.53 5.40
CA VAL A 51 1.91 1.68 4.50
C VAL A 51 3.03 2.70 4.72
N LYS A 52 3.19 3.18 5.95
CA LYS A 52 4.20 4.20 6.28
C LYS A 52 5.63 3.73 5.91
N PRO A 53 6.12 2.55 6.34
CA PRO A 53 7.44 2.07 5.95
C PRO A 53 7.64 1.90 4.43
N PHE A 54 6.58 1.59 3.67
CA PHE A 54 6.71 1.50 2.22
C PHE A 54 6.81 2.88 1.59
N LEU A 55 5.96 3.82 1.99
CA LEU A 55 6.00 5.20 1.51
C LEU A 55 7.35 5.89 1.81
N GLU A 56 7.92 5.64 2.99
CA GLU A 56 9.24 6.16 3.37
C GLU A 56 10.37 5.58 2.51
N ARG A 57 10.24 4.31 2.06
CA ARG A 57 11.27 3.61 1.30
C ARG A 57 11.12 3.75 -0.21
N SER A 58 9.92 4.00 -0.69
CA SER A 58 9.66 4.29 -2.10
C SER A 58 10.26 5.63 -2.50
N ARG A 59 10.45 6.56 -1.54
CA ARG A 59 10.92 7.94 -1.82
C ARG A 59 10.11 8.52 -2.98
N ASP A 60 10.72 9.04 -4.04
CA ASP A 60 10.03 9.80 -5.09
C ASP A 60 9.61 8.96 -6.31
N VAL A 61 9.71 7.63 -6.24
CA VAL A 61 9.22 6.77 -7.33
C VAL A 61 7.69 6.82 -7.45
N LEU A 62 7.21 6.62 -8.67
CA LEU A 62 5.78 6.46 -8.94
C LEU A 62 5.24 5.21 -8.22
N LEU A 63 4.02 5.31 -7.69
CA LEU A 63 3.42 4.30 -6.83
C LEU A 63 2.25 3.56 -7.49
N ASP A 64 2.11 2.29 -7.14
CA ASP A 64 0.92 1.47 -7.42
C ASP A 64 0.21 1.16 -6.12
N GLY A 65 -0.94 1.79 -5.90
CA GLY A 65 -1.76 1.66 -4.70
C GLY A 65 -2.86 0.60 -4.86
N VAL A 66 -3.00 -0.27 -3.85
CA VAL A 66 -4.15 -1.17 -3.73
C VAL A 66 -4.79 -0.93 -2.36
N ILE A 67 -6.05 -0.50 -2.37
CA ILE A 67 -6.84 -0.24 -1.16
C ILE A 67 -7.95 -1.28 -1.10
N SER A 68 -7.93 -2.14 -0.08
CA SER A 68 -9.00 -3.09 0.18
C SER A 68 -9.64 -2.82 1.53
N LEU A 69 -10.90 -2.39 1.48
CA LEU A 69 -11.74 -2.17 2.64
C LEU A 69 -12.57 -3.44 2.85
N ASP A 70 -12.30 -4.17 3.95
CA ASP A 70 -13.05 -5.37 4.30
C ASP A 70 -14.42 -5.02 4.92
N HIS A 71 -15.13 -5.98 5.52
CA HIS A 71 -16.46 -5.71 6.08
C HIS A 71 -16.46 -4.84 7.36
N ALA A 72 -15.30 -4.53 7.97
CA ALA A 72 -15.23 -3.71 9.17
C ALA A 72 -15.01 -2.23 8.82
N GLU A 73 -15.55 -1.33 9.66
CA GLU A 73 -15.20 0.08 9.58
C GLU A 73 -13.75 0.29 10.03
N PRO A 74 -12.94 1.07 9.27
CA PRO A 74 -11.55 1.27 9.65
C PRO A 74 -11.45 2.06 10.96
N THR A 75 -10.62 1.54 11.86
CA THR A 75 -10.18 2.19 13.11
C THR A 75 -9.40 3.47 12.82
N PRO A 76 -9.25 4.40 13.80
CA PRO A 76 -8.50 5.63 13.59
C PRO A 76 -7.08 5.44 13.02
N PRO A 77 -6.26 4.47 13.50
CA PRO A 77 -4.94 4.22 12.91
C PRO A 77 -4.98 3.73 11.45
N GLN A 78 -6.02 2.99 11.07
CA GLN A 78 -6.22 2.56 9.69
C GLN A 78 -6.62 3.75 8.81
N ARG A 79 -7.45 4.68 9.31
CA ARG A 79 -7.78 5.93 8.60
C ARG A 79 -6.55 6.79 8.37
N THR A 80 -5.69 6.94 9.38
CA THR A 80 -4.41 7.64 9.22
C THR A 80 -3.54 7.03 8.11
N ALA A 81 -3.52 5.70 7.99
CA ALA A 81 -2.79 5.05 6.90
C ALA A 81 -3.43 5.29 5.52
N LEU A 82 -4.76 5.42 5.42
CA LEU A 82 -5.42 5.87 4.19
C LEU A 82 -5.05 7.31 3.85
N ASP A 83 -5.06 8.21 4.84
CA ASP A 83 -4.65 9.61 4.65
C ASP A 83 -3.22 9.70 4.10
N LEU A 84 -2.28 8.89 4.63
CA LEU A 84 -0.92 8.83 4.11
C LEU A 84 -0.85 8.42 2.64
N ILE A 85 -1.70 7.51 2.17
CA ILE A 85 -1.74 7.12 0.75
C ILE A 85 -2.33 8.24 -0.08
N ARG A 86 -3.41 8.86 0.42
CA ARG A 86 -4.07 9.99 -0.23
C ARG A 86 -3.10 11.15 -0.45
N ASP A 87 -2.29 11.47 0.55
CA ASP A 87 -1.32 12.57 0.48
C ASP A 87 -0.20 12.32 -0.54
N GLN A 88 -0.10 11.09 -1.07
CA GLN A 88 0.87 10.68 -2.09
C GLN A 88 0.25 10.50 -3.48
N LEU A 89 -1.03 10.88 -3.68
CA LEU A 89 -1.74 10.71 -4.95
C LEU A 89 -1.06 11.39 -6.14
N CYS A 90 -0.31 12.46 -5.90
CA CYS A 90 0.41 13.17 -6.96
C CYS A 90 1.40 12.28 -7.71
N ARG A 91 1.92 11.22 -7.08
CA ARG A 91 2.85 10.25 -7.68
C ARG A 91 2.26 8.85 -7.84
N VAL A 92 0.97 8.66 -7.62
CA VAL A 92 0.31 7.38 -7.87
C VAL A 92 0.07 7.22 -9.36
N ARG A 93 0.63 6.15 -9.96
CA ARG A 93 0.38 5.80 -11.36
C ARG A 93 -0.79 4.83 -11.55
N GLY A 94 -1.14 4.12 -10.49
CA GLY A 94 -2.09 3.03 -10.53
C GLY A 94 -2.81 2.91 -9.21
N LEU A 95 -4.14 2.89 -9.24
CA LEU A 95 -4.94 2.79 -8.02
C LEU A 95 -6.06 1.76 -8.21
N THR A 96 -6.02 0.70 -7.41
CA THR A 96 -7.11 -0.26 -7.29
C THR A 96 -7.78 -0.07 -5.95
N ILE A 97 -9.09 0.15 -5.95
CA ILE A 97 -9.88 0.30 -4.73
C ILE A 97 -10.94 -0.79 -4.72
N THR A 98 -10.95 -1.64 -3.71
CA THR A 98 -11.98 -2.66 -3.52
C THR A 98 -12.75 -2.37 -2.24
N ILE A 99 -14.06 -2.27 -2.36
CA ILE A 99 -14.94 -1.88 -1.26
C ILE A 99 -15.95 -3.00 -1.00
N ALA A 100 -16.09 -3.41 0.26
CA ALA A 100 -17.03 -4.46 0.64
C ALA A 100 -18.44 -3.95 0.97
N LYS A 101 -18.58 -2.68 1.39
CA LYS A 101 -19.87 -2.06 1.76
C LYS A 101 -20.04 -0.69 1.12
N ALA A 102 -21.24 -0.38 0.65
CA ALA A 102 -21.56 0.93 0.06
C ALA A 102 -21.30 2.11 1.03
N THR A 103 -21.43 1.91 2.35
CA THR A 103 -21.14 2.92 3.37
C THR A 103 -19.68 3.39 3.36
N GLN A 104 -18.76 2.54 2.90
CA GLN A 104 -17.33 2.83 2.85
C GLN A 104 -16.94 3.70 1.66
N VAL A 105 -17.86 3.97 0.71
CA VAL A 105 -17.61 4.90 -0.40
C VAL A 105 -17.24 6.29 0.10
N ALA A 106 -17.76 6.71 1.26
CA ALA A 106 -17.38 7.97 1.88
C ALA A 106 -15.87 8.06 2.23
N LEU A 107 -15.22 6.92 2.51
CA LEU A 107 -13.79 6.86 2.84
C LEU A 107 -12.90 7.04 1.63
N ILE A 108 -13.37 6.63 0.45
CA ILE A 108 -12.58 6.66 -0.79
C ILE A 108 -12.81 7.94 -1.58
N ARG A 109 -13.93 8.64 -1.33
CA ARG A 109 -14.28 9.90 -2.01
C ARG A 109 -13.11 10.91 -2.03
N PRO A 110 -12.34 11.12 -0.95
CA PRO A 110 -11.20 12.04 -0.99
C PRO A 110 -10.12 11.67 -2.01
N PHE A 111 -9.99 10.39 -2.38
CA PHE A 111 -9.01 9.94 -3.38
C PHE A 111 -9.41 10.31 -4.80
N LEU A 112 -10.70 10.53 -5.05
CA LEU A 112 -11.23 10.88 -6.37
C LEU A 112 -11.28 12.39 -6.61
N CYS A 113 -11.05 13.20 -5.57
CA CYS A 113 -11.14 14.66 -5.62
C CYS A 113 -9.76 15.35 -5.71
N LEU A 114 -8.67 14.59 -5.70
CA LEU A 114 -7.31 15.11 -5.73
C LEU A 114 -6.66 14.86 -7.09
N PRO A 115 -5.79 15.77 -7.56
CA PRO A 115 -5.07 15.57 -8.81
C PRO A 115 -4.11 14.38 -8.69
N ALA A 116 -4.31 13.38 -9.55
CA ALA A 116 -3.40 12.25 -9.73
C ALA A 116 -2.84 12.30 -11.17
N PRO A 117 -1.86 13.19 -11.45
CA PRO A 117 -1.42 13.52 -12.80
C PRO A 117 -0.74 12.36 -13.52
N HIS A 118 -0.25 11.37 -12.78
CA HIS A 118 0.40 10.19 -13.31
C HIS A 118 -0.52 8.96 -13.39
N LEU A 119 -1.79 9.10 -13.00
CA LEU A 119 -2.73 7.97 -12.94
C LEU A 119 -3.04 7.45 -14.35
N THR A 120 -2.58 6.24 -14.63
CA THR A 120 -2.77 5.53 -15.90
C THR A 120 -3.89 4.52 -15.84
N TYR A 121 -4.18 3.96 -14.67
CA TYR A 121 -5.28 3.03 -14.46
C TYR A 121 -5.96 3.24 -13.10
N LEU A 122 -7.30 3.17 -13.11
CA LEU A 122 -8.16 3.19 -11.95
C LEU A 122 -9.12 1.99 -12.06
N ASP A 123 -9.04 1.06 -11.12
CA ASP A 123 -9.92 -0.13 -11.06
C ASP A 123 -10.70 -0.08 -9.73
N GLN A 124 -12.02 -0.25 -9.80
CA GLN A 124 -12.98 -0.04 -8.68
C GLN A 124 -13.86 -1.27 -8.45
#